data_AF-A0A8S3DV45-F1
#
_entry.id   AF-A0A8S3DV45-F1
#
_cell.length_a   1.000
_cell.length_b   1.000
_cell.length_c   1.000
_cell.angle_alpha   90.00
_cell.angle_beta   90.00
_cell.angle_gamma   90.00
#
_symmetry.space_group_name_H-M   'P 1'
#
loop_
_entity.id
_entity.type
_entity.pdbx_description
1 polymer ?
#
loop_
_entity_poly.entity_id
_entity_poly.type
_entity_poly.pdbx_seq_one_letter_code
_entity_poly.pdbx_strand_id
1 'polypeptide(L)'
;IFGNNLLSNQTTNSNGINSSIPEMTAIDRNGLRIIFQFERKDKILFIHLQATNSAKIPITNFVFKAAVPKTFNLELLPPTGATIPSNNSGDVRQTIKILNPNKEKLRMRIKLNYSFNDSPPISDEAELNAFPEQCYH
;
A
#
# COMPACT_ATOMS: atom_id res chain seq x y z
N ILE A 1 -47.03 23.16 -13.06
CA ILE A 1 -46.15 22.62 -14.12
C ILE A 1 -45.20 23.78 -14.49
N PHE A 2 -43.95 23.92 -14.05
CA PHE A 2 -42.97 23.11 -13.32
C PHE A 2 -42.37 23.94 -12.18
N GLY A 3 -42.06 23.30 -11.06
CA GLY A 3 -41.31 23.91 -9.96
C GLY A 3 -39.81 23.86 -10.24
N ASN A 4 -39.15 25.00 -10.00
CA ASN A 4 -37.70 25.13 -9.99
C ASN A 4 -37.12 24.74 -8.62
N ASN A 5 -35.85 24.33 -8.68
CA ASN A 5 -34.87 24.22 -7.58
C ASN A 5 -34.91 22.93 -6.76
N LEU A 6 -34.17 21.93 -7.25
CA LEU A 6 -33.70 20.80 -6.46
C LEU A 6 -32.30 21.09 -5.90
N LEU A 7 -32.27 21.12 -4.55
CA LEU A 7 -31.22 20.60 -3.67
C LEU A 7 -29.93 21.42 -3.54
N SER A 8 -30.02 22.37 -2.61
CA SER A 8 -28.95 22.67 -1.67
C SER A 8 -28.54 21.41 -0.90
N ASN A 9 -27.25 21.08 -0.90
CA ASN A 9 -26.62 20.37 0.22
C ASN A 9 -25.26 21.01 0.51
N GLN A 10 -25.27 22.03 1.37
CA GLN A 10 -24.16 22.30 2.25
C GLN A 10 -24.48 21.68 3.61
N THR A 11 -23.65 20.73 4.02
CA THR A 11 -23.48 20.20 5.38
C THR A 11 -22.18 19.39 5.30
N THR A 12 -21.10 19.62 6.03
CA THR A 12 -20.90 20.34 7.29
C THR A 12 -19.47 20.88 7.33
N ASN A 13 -19.34 22.07 7.91
CA ASN A 13 -18.08 22.59 8.41
C ASN A 13 -17.67 21.72 9.62
N SER A 14 -16.53 21.03 9.55
CA SER A 14 -15.84 20.56 10.75
C SER A 14 -14.39 21.01 10.70
N ASN A 15 -14.10 22.05 11.47
CA ASN A 15 -12.76 22.38 11.91
C ASN A 15 -12.25 21.21 12.77
N GLY A 16 -11.38 20.41 12.16
CA GLY A 16 -10.60 19.35 12.78
C GLY A 16 -9.71 18.76 11.70
N ILE A 17 -8.48 19.25 11.57
CA ILE A 17 -7.49 18.72 10.62
C ILE A 17 -7.06 17.33 11.13
N ASN A 18 -7.91 16.33 10.94
CA ASN A 18 -7.48 14.93 10.93
C ASN A 18 -6.92 14.69 9.53
N SER A 19 -5.69 15.13 9.27
CA SER A 19 -5.04 14.94 7.98
C SER A 19 -4.79 13.45 7.74
N SER A 20 -5.66 12.81 6.97
CA SER A 20 -5.44 11.45 6.45
C SER A 20 -4.11 11.41 5.71
N ILE A 21 -3.30 10.39 5.99
CA ILE A 21 -2.03 10.17 5.28
C ILE A 21 -2.39 9.74 3.84
N PRO A 22 -1.84 10.39 2.79
CA PRO A 22 -2.16 10.01 1.42
C PRO A 22 -1.59 8.63 1.08
N GLU A 23 -2.30 7.87 0.25
CA GLU A 23 -1.81 6.57 -0.25
C GLU A 23 -0.57 6.74 -1.14
N MET A 24 0.21 5.67 -1.29
CA MET A 24 1.39 5.64 -2.15
C MET A 24 1.39 4.41 -3.05
N THR A 25 1.58 4.61 -4.35
CA THR A 25 1.85 3.52 -5.29
C THR A 25 3.30 3.05 -5.13
N ALA A 26 3.50 1.86 -4.59
CA ALA A 26 4.83 1.28 -4.42
C ALA A 26 5.33 0.60 -5.70
N ILE A 27 4.41 -0.04 -6.44
CA ILE A 27 4.70 -0.75 -7.70
C ILE A 27 3.52 -0.55 -8.65
N ASP A 28 3.81 -0.30 -9.92
CA ASP A 28 2.84 -0.34 -11.02
C ASP A 28 3.55 -0.77 -12.30
N ARG A 29 3.71 -2.09 -12.47
CA ARG A 29 4.46 -2.68 -13.60
C ARG A 29 3.91 -4.06 -13.95
N ASN A 30 3.87 -4.38 -15.25
CA ASN A 30 3.49 -5.70 -15.76
C ASN A 30 2.12 -6.21 -15.25
N GLY A 31 1.17 -5.29 -15.02
CA GLY A 31 -0.15 -5.60 -14.49
C GLY A 31 -0.23 -5.78 -12.98
N LEU A 32 0.91 -5.95 -12.29
CA LEU A 32 0.97 -5.90 -10.82
C LEU A 32 0.95 -4.45 -10.35
N ARG A 33 -0.03 -4.10 -9.51
CA ARG A 33 -0.08 -2.83 -8.80
C ARG A 33 -0.07 -3.08 -7.30
N ILE A 34 0.79 -2.37 -6.58
CA ILE A 34 0.85 -2.38 -5.11
C ILE A 34 0.61 -0.97 -4.60
N ILE A 35 -0.44 -0.82 -3.79
CA ILE A 35 -0.76 0.41 -3.08
C ILE A 35 -0.45 0.24 -1.59
N PHE A 36 0.14 1.26 -1.01
CA PHE A 36 0.33 1.41 0.43
C PHE A 36 -0.67 2.43 0.98
N GLN A 37 -1.53 1.99 1.88
CA GLN A 37 -2.28 2.87 2.79
C GLN A 37 -1.58 2.94 4.14
N PHE A 38 -1.77 4.04 4.86
CA PHE A 38 -1.01 4.31 6.07
C PHE A 38 -1.94 4.62 7.24
N GLU A 39 -1.63 4.00 8.39
CA GLU A 39 -2.18 4.37 9.69
C GLU A 39 -1.01 4.61 10.63
N ARG A 40 -1.03 5.74 11.35
CA ARG A 40 0.02 6.06 12.32
C ARG A 40 -0.51 6.08 13.73
N LYS A 41 0.21 5.43 14.64
CA LYS A 41 -0.03 5.43 16.07
C LYS A 41 1.27 5.70 16.82
N ASP A 42 1.45 6.95 17.25
CA ASP A 42 2.67 7.44 17.91
C ASP A 42 3.93 7.18 17.05
N LYS A 43 4.84 6.33 17.51
CA LYS A 43 6.09 5.94 16.82
C LYS A 43 5.93 4.76 15.87
N ILE A 44 4.72 4.19 15.78
CA ILE A 44 4.43 3.03 14.95
C ILE A 44 3.68 3.51 13.70
N LEU A 45 4.21 3.14 12.53
CA LEU A 45 3.55 3.27 11.24
C LEU A 45 3.08 1.88 10.80
N PHE A 46 1.78 1.74 10.56
CA PHE A 46 1.19 0.63 9.87
C PHE A 46 1.06 0.98 8.41
N ILE A 47 1.61 0.13 7.55
CA ILE A 47 1.48 0.22 6.10
C ILE A 47 0.63 -0.96 5.67
N HIS A 48 -0.56 -0.68 5.17
CA HIS A 48 -1.45 -1.67 4.59
C HIS A 48 -1.15 -1.78 3.10
N LEU A 49 -0.52 -2.88 2.73
CA LEU A 49 -0.23 -3.25 1.36
C LEU A 49 -1.51 -3.85 0.75
N GLN A 50 -1.89 -3.35 -0.42
CA GLN A 50 -2.89 -3.96 -1.29
C GLN A 50 -2.27 -4.23 -2.67
N ALA A 51 -2.16 -5.51 -3.04
CA ALA A 51 -1.66 -5.95 -4.32
C ALA A 51 -2.80 -6.42 -5.23
N THR A 52 -2.92 -5.83 -6.41
CA THR A 52 -3.92 -6.13 -7.44
C THR A 52 -3.25 -6.50 -8.76
N ASN A 53 -3.95 -7.24 -9.61
CA ASN A 53 -3.42 -7.71 -10.89
C ASN A 53 -4.39 -7.42 -12.03
N SER A 54 -4.03 -6.49 -12.92
CA SER A 54 -4.83 -6.13 -14.10
C SER A 54 -4.61 -7.06 -15.30
N ALA A 55 -3.61 -7.95 -15.25
CA ALA A 55 -3.35 -8.90 -16.32
C ALA A 55 -4.43 -10.00 -16.40
N LYS A 56 -4.51 -10.68 -17.55
CA LYS A 56 -5.47 -11.78 -17.80
C LYS A 56 -5.08 -13.10 -17.12
N ILE A 57 -3.86 -13.19 -16.60
CA ILE A 57 -3.31 -14.40 -15.98
C ILE A 57 -3.08 -14.10 -14.50
N PRO A 58 -3.48 -14.99 -13.56
CA PRO A 58 -3.25 -14.79 -12.15
C PRO A 58 -1.74 -14.76 -11.82
N ILE A 59 -1.40 -13.95 -10.81
CA ILE A 59 -0.06 -13.96 -10.22
C ILE A 59 -0.08 -14.98 -9.08
N THR A 60 0.86 -15.91 -9.08
CA THR A 60 0.99 -16.99 -8.09
C THR A 60 2.31 -16.89 -7.35
N ASN A 61 2.42 -17.58 -6.22
CA ASN A 61 3.61 -17.61 -5.37
C ASN A 61 4.12 -16.20 -5.01
N PHE A 62 3.19 -15.25 -4.83
CA PHE A 62 3.49 -13.86 -4.52
C PHE A 62 4.10 -13.76 -3.13
N VAL A 63 5.34 -13.26 -3.07
CA VAL A 63 6.08 -13.01 -1.85
C VAL A 63 6.59 -11.57 -1.86
N PHE A 64 6.13 -10.79 -0.90
CA PHE A 64 6.63 -9.46 -0.60
C PHE A 64 7.68 -9.51 0.51
N LYS A 65 8.83 -8.88 0.28
CA LYS A 65 9.88 -8.65 1.28
C LYS A 65 10.20 -7.17 1.33
N ALA A 66 10.60 -6.70 2.51
CA ALA A 66 11.01 -5.33 2.71
C ALA A 66 12.22 -5.26 3.65
N ALA A 67 13.04 -4.24 3.45
CA ALA A 67 14.14 -3.85 4.31
C ALA A 67 14.11 -2.33 4.51
N VAL A 68 14.44 -1.91 5.73
CA VAL A 68 14.52 -0.50 6.15
C VAL A 68 15.89 -0.25 6.82
N PRO A 69 16.31 1.01 6.98
CA PRO A 69 17.52 1.32 7.73
C PRO A 69 17.47 0.77 9.17
N LYS A 70 18.63 0.52 9.76
CA LYS A 70 18.76 -0.06 11.11
C LYS A 70 18.15 0.80 12.24
N THR A 71 17.89 2.09 11.98
CA THR A 71 17.22 3.00 12.93
C THR A 71 15.73 2.71 13.07
N PHE A 72 15.18 1.85 12.21
CA PHE A 72 13.79 1.39 12.24
C PHE A 72 13.73 -0.09 12.60
N ASN A 73 12.63 -0.53 13.23
CA ASN A 73 12.29 -1.95 13.30
C ASN A 73 11.14 -2.25 12.34
N LEU A 74 11.26 -3.35 11.59
CA LEU A 74 10.26 -3.79 10.63
C LEU A 74 9.72 -5.17 11.00
N GLU A 75 8.40 -5.29 11.01
CA GLU A 75 7.67 -6.54 11.21
C GLU A 75 6.69 -6.72 10.04
N LEU A 76 6.77 -7.84 9.32
CA LEU A 76 5.81 -8.23 8.30
C LEU A 76 4.76 -9.15 8.94
N LEU A 77 3.51 -8.73 8.96
CA LEU A 77 2.42 -9.62 9.34
C LEU A 77 2.11 -10.60 8.19
N PRO A 78 1.48 -11.76 8.47
CA PRO A 78 1.11 -12.71 7.42
C PRO A 78 0.23 -12.06 6.34
N PRO A 79 0.45 -12.37 5.05
CA PRO A 79 -0.43 -11.91 3.98
C PRO A 79 -1.75 -12.69 4.00
N THR A 80 -2.79 -12.15 3.35
CA THR A 80 -4.07 -12.85 3.16
C THR A 80 -3.97 -14.06 2.22
N GLY A 81 -2.91 -14.12 1.41
CA GLY A 81 -2.64 -15.23 0.50
C GLY A 81 -1.40 -14.96 -0.35
N ALA A 82 -1.10 -15.90 -1.26
CA ALA A 82 0.03 -15.82 -2.18
C ALA A 82 -0.39 -15.80 -3.67
N THR A 83 -1.69 -15.65 -3.94
CA THR A 83 -2.25 -15.60 -5.30
C THR A 83 -3.03 -14.32 -5.48
N ILE A 84 -2.70 -13.53 -6.49
CA ILE A 84 -3.43 -12.31 -6.87
C ILE A 84 -4.26 -12.62 -8.14
N PRO A 85 -5.60 -12.68 -8.03
CA PRO A 85 -6.48 -13.02 -9.14
C PRO A 85 -6.33 -12.06 -10.33
N SER A 86 -6.50 -12.59 -11.55
CA SER A 86 -6.46 -11.82 -12.80
C SER A 86 -7.59 -10.79 -12.90
N ASN A 87 -7.46 -9.84 -13.84
CA ASN A 87 -8.49 -8.87 -14.22
C ASN A 87 -9.04 -8.04 -13.04
N ASN A 88 -8.20 -7.77 -12.04
CA ASN A 88 -8.56 -7.09 -10.80
C ASN A 88 -9.76 -7.71 -10.06
N SER A 89 -9.96 -9.03 -10.19
CA SER A 89 -11.07 -9.75 -9.55
C SER A 89 -10.86 -10.02 -8.05
N GLY A 90 -9.71 -9.64 -7.51
CA GLY A 90 -9.38 -9.74 -6.08
C GLY A 90 -7.98 -9.19 -5.80
N ASP A 91 -7.57 -9.30 -4.54
CA ASP A 91 -6.33 -8.72 -4.04
C ASP A 91 -5.64 -9.60 -2.98
N VAL A 92 -4.33 -9.40 -2.83
CA VAL A 92 -3.57 -9.85 -1.66
C VAL A 92 -3.30 -8.65 -0.78
N ARG A 93 -3.58 -8.79 0.53
CA ARG A 93 -3.28 -7.76 1.52
C ARG A 93 -2.23 -8.23 2.50
N GLN A 94 -1.40 -7.30 2.95
CA GLN A 94 -0.40 -7.56 3.99
C GLN A 94 -0.18 -6.30 4.81
N THR A 95 -0.02 -6.44 6.12
CA THR A 95 0.33 -5.30 6.98
C THR A 95 1.82 -5.33 7.30
N ILE A 96 2.47 -4.20 7.11
CA ILE A 96 3.86 -3.95 7.49
C ILE A 96 3.82 -3.01 8.68
N LYS A 97 4.49 -3.36 9.77
CA LYS A 97 4.61 -2.52 10.95
C LYS A 97 6.03 -2.01 11.06
N ILE A 98 6.16 -0.69 11.10
CA ILE A 98 7.44 0.01 11.22
C ILE A 98 7.46 0.76 12.55
N LEU A 99 8.46 0.50 13.38
CA LEU A 99 8.78 1.34 14.53
C LEU A 99 9.81 2.38 14.12
N ASN A 100 9.48 3.67 14.30
CA ASN A 100 10.35 4.81 14.03
C ASN A 100 10.56 5.62 15.32
N PRO A 101 11.50 5.20 16.20
CA PRO A 101 11.68 5.85 17.50
C PRO A 101 12.24 7.28 17.39
N ASN A 102 12.97 7.57 16.31
CA ASN A 102 13.72 8.81 16.10
C ASN A 102 13.00 9.81 15.19
N LYS A 103 11.79 9.48 14.70
CA LYS A 103 11.04 10.30 13.71
C LYS A 103 11.85 10.62 12.45
N GLU A 104 12.67 9.66 12.02
CA GLU A 104 13.49 9.82 10.82
C GLU A 104 12.67 9.61 9.56
N LYS A 105 13.08 10.26 8.45
CA LYS A 105 12.48 10.04 7.14
C LYS A 105 12.59 8.57 6.73
N LEU A 106 11.45 7.96 6.43
CA LEU A 106 11.40 6.56 6.01
C LEU A 106 11.91 6.39 4.58
N ARG A 107 12.77 5.39 4.40
CA ARG A 107 13.13 4.80 3.10
C ARG A 107 13.03 3.28 3.22
N MET A 108 12.61 2.62 2.15
CA MET A 108 12.37 1.18 2.16
C MET A 108 12.86 0.56 0.85
N ARG A 109 13.61 -0.54 0.93
CA ARG A 109 13.88 -1.40 -0.23
C ARG A 109 12.89 -2.56 -0.19
N ILE A 110 12.19 -2.79 -1.28
CA ILE A 110 11.27 -3.91 -1.42
C ILE A 110 11.81 -4.91 -2.43
N LYS A 111 11.47 -6.19 -2.23
CA LYS A 111 11.71 -7.29 -3.15
C LYS A 111 10.43 -8.09 -3.32
N LEU A 112 10.07 -8.35 -4.56
CA LEU A 112 8.92 -9.15 -4.95
C LEU A 112 9.43 -10.42 -5.60
N ASN A 113 8.81 -11.56 -5.29
CA ASN A 113 8.98 -12.79 -6.05
C ASN A 113 7.59 -13.30 -6.40
N TYR A 114 7.36 -13.64 -7.66
CA TYR A 114 6.05 -14.12 -8.12
C TYR A 114 6.16 -14.80 -9.49
N SER A 115 5.13 -15.55 -9.89
CA SER A 115 5.01 -16.18 -11.21
C SER A 115 3.69 -15.78 -11.86
N PHE A 116 3.63 -15.82 -13.19
CA PHE A 116 2.36 -15.83 -13.92
C PHE A 116 2.00 -17.29 -14.24
N ASN A 117 1.04 -17.85 -13.51
CA ASN A 117 0.71 -19.28 -13.56
C ASN A 117 1.98 -20.17 -13.42
N ASP A 118 2.24 -21.08 -14.36
CA ASP A 118 3.40 -22.00 -14.37
C ASP A 118 4.67 -21.40 -14.99
N SER A 119 4.71 -20.08 -15.22
CA SER A 119 5.90 -19.42 -15.76
C SER A 119 7.04 -19.37 -14.73
N PRO A 120 8.31 -19.30 -15.18
CA PRO A 120 9.45 -19.11 -14.30
C PRO A 120 9.27 -17.92 -13.34
N PRO A 121 9.76 -18.02 -12.08
CA PRO A 121 9.65 -16.94 -11.12
C PRO A 121 10.31 -15.65 -11.59
N ILE A 122 9.61 -14.53 -11.39
CA ILE A 122 10.07 -13.17 -11.60
C ILE A 122 10.50 -12.62 -10.24
N SER A 123 11.71 -12.06 -10.19
CA SER A 123 12.22 -11.30 -9.04
C SER A 123 12.31 -9.82 -9.42
N ASP A 124 11.64 -8.97 -8.66
CA ASP A 124 11.66 -7.53 -8.86
C ASP A 124 12.08 -6.82 -7.57
N GLU A 125 12.75 -5.69 -7.70
CA GLU A 125 13.22 -4.88 -6.58
C GLU A 125 12.99 -3.40 -6.85
N ALA A 126 12.68 -2.65 -5.79
CA ALA A 126 12.51 -1.20 -5.88
C ALA A 126 12.95 -0.52 -4.58
N GLU A 127 13.47 0.70 -4.71
CA GLU A 127 13.70 1.60 -3.59
C GLU A 127 12.57 2.63 -3.52
N LEU A 128 11.90 2.66 -2.37
CA LEU A 128 10.83 3.59 -2.05
C LEU A 128 11.39 4.69 -1.15
N ASN A 129 11.50 5.89 -1.71
CA ASN A 129 12.09 7.07 -1.05
C ASN A 129 11.11 8.24 -0.92
N ALA A 130 9.91 8.11 -1.48
CA ALA A 130 8.89 9.16 -1.60
C ALA A 130 7.68 8.91 -0.67
N PHE A 131 7.92 8.37 0.54
CA PHE A 131 6.88 8.23 1.54
C PHE A 131 6.30 9.61 1.91
N PRO A 132 4.98 9.74 2.11
CA PRO A 132 4.37 10.97 2.59
C PRO A 132 4.99 11.45 3.90
N GLU A 133 5.14 12.77 4.08
CA GLU A 133 5.75 13.36 5.28
C GLU A 133 5.03 12.95 6.57
N GLN A 134 3.71 12.79 6.51
CA GLN A 134 2.89 12.37 7.65
C GLN A 134 3.26 10.97 8.17
N CYS A 135 3.96 10.15 7.38
CA CYS A 135 4.47 8.85 7.82
C CYS A 135 5.60 8.96 8.85
N TYR A 136 6.32 10.08 8.92
CA TYR A 136 7.49 10.24 9.79
C TYR A 136 7.54 11.54 10.62
N HIS A 137 6.70 12.54 10.34
CA HIS A 137 6.56 13.75 11.16
C HIS A 137 5.67 13.57 12.39
#